data_AF-A0A101E062-F1
#
_entry.id   AF-A0A101E062-F1
#
_cell.length_a   1.000
_cell.length_b   1.000
_cell.length_c   1.000
_cell.angle_alpha   90.00
_cell.angle_beta   90.00
_cell.angle_gamma   90.00
#
_symmetry.space_group_name_H-M   'P 1'
#
loop_
_entity.id
_entity.type
_entity.pdbx_description
1 polymer ?
#
loop_
_entity_poly.entity_id
_entity_poly.type
_entity_poly.pdbx_seq_one_letter_code
_entity_poly.pdbx_strand_id
1 'polypeptide(L)'
;MKKVGDNFVYVRPEEGSAAEKLASVLEESSVVAAYHSIPAKRFANLGEEFEWDVPICGDSGAKEVVVDLTEKISGLRALDAGGLSNAHLVESLTPLILNVMKRNKTGELGISFR
;
A
#
# COMPACT_ATOMS: atom_id res chain seq x y z
N MET A 1 -0.88 11.99 3.82
CA MET A 1 -2.35 12.14 3.90
C MET A 1 -2.72 13.23 4.92
N LYS A 2 -3.91 13.84 4.82
CA LYS A 2 -4.43 14.77 5.85
C LYS A 2 -5.94 14.59 6.03
N LYS A 3 -6.46 15.03 7.18
CA LYS A 3 -7.91 15.12 7.43
C LYS A 3 -8.42 16.49 6.98
N VAL A 4 -9.39 16.53 6.06
CA VAL A 4 -10.08 17.75 5.60
C VAL A 4 -11.56 17.61 5.93
N GLY A 5 -12.01 18.38 6.92
CA GLY A 5 -13.34 18.19 7.50
C GLY A 5 -13.48 16.76 8.01
N ASP A 6 -14.45 16.03 7.45
CA ASP A 6 -14.73 14.64 7.79
C ASP A 6 -14.03 13.60 6.93
N ASN A 7 -13.28 14.01 5.90
CA ASN A 7 -12.64 13.10 4.95
C ASN A 7 -11.13 12.99 5.19
N PHE A 8 -10.58 11.80 4.98
CA PHE A 8 -9.15 11.59 4.76
C PHE A 8 -8.83 11.81 3.28
N VAL A 9 -7.82 12.61 2.98
CA VAL A 9 -7.40 12.86 1.61
C VAL A 9 -5.91 12.55 1.46
N TYR A 10 -5.56 11.95 0.32
CA TYR A 10 -4.16 11.83 -0.07
C TYR A 10 -3.59 13.23 -0.29
N VAL A 11 -2.37 13.44 0.20
CA VAL A 11 -1.64 14.69 -0.01
C VAL A 11 -0.40 14.29 -0.77
N ARG A 12 -0.42 14.57 -2.07
CA ARG A 12 0.67 14.25 -2.96
C ARG A 12 1.90 15.10 -2.59
N PRO A 13 3.06 14.50 -2.28
CA PRO A 13 4.32 15.23 -2.16
C PRO A 13 4.70 15.90 -3.48
N GLU A 14 5.62 16.86 -3.45
CA GLU A 14 6.12 17.53 -4.66
C GLU A 14 6.84 16.54 -5.58
N GLU A 15 7.50 15.56 -4.98
CA GLU A 15 8.23 14.47 -5.63
C GLU A 15 7.30 13.43 -6.28
N GLY A 16 5.97 13.55 -6.10
CA GLY A 16 4.97 12.69 -6.71
C GLY A 16 4.32 11.70 -5.74
N SER A 17 5.11 11.08 -4.85
CA SER A 17 4.66 10.13 -3.83
C SER A 17 5.61 10.07 -2.64
N ALA A 18 5.21 9.43 -1.53
CA ALA A 18 6.11 9.22 -0.41
C ALA A 18 7.28 8.29 -0.81
N ALA A 19 7.00 7.29 -1.64
CA ALA A 19 8.04 6.41 -2.19
C ALA A 19 9.02 7.15 -3.11
N GLU A 20 8.55 7.98 -4.04
CA GLU A 20 9.42 8.80 -4.90
C GLU A 20 10.25 9.80 -4.09
N LYS A 21 9.67 10.38 -3.03
CA LYS A 21 10.42 11.19 -2.08
C LYS A 21 11.56 10.41 -1.42
N LEU A 22 11.31 9.20 -0.94
CA LEU A 22 12.36 8.36 -0.36
C LEU A 22 13.44 8.01 -1.39
N ALA A 23 13.07 7.71 -2.63
CA ALA A 23 14.01 7.45 -3.70
C ALA A 23 14.91 8.66 -4.00
N SER A 24 14.37 9.88 -3.89
CA SER A 24 15.15 11.12 -4.07
C SER A 24 16.19 11.38 -2.96
N VAL A 25 16.01 10.79 -1.78
CA VAL A 25 16.93 10.95 -0.63
C VAL A 25 17.91 9.78 -0.52
N LEU A 26 17.50 8.58 -0.95
CA LEU A 26 18.25 7.34 -0.81
C LEU A 26 18.89 6.93 -2.14
N GLU A 27 19.83 7.73 -2.63
CA GLU A 27 20.46 7.55 -3.96
C GLU A 27 21.13 6.17 -4.16
N GLU A 28 21.59 5.54 -3.07
CA GLU A 28 22.26 4.23 -3.10
C GLU A 28 21.33 3.05 -2.77
N SER A 29 20.02 3.29 -2.62
CA SER A 29 19.05 2.23 -2.28
C SER A 29 17.96 2.09 -3.34
N SER A 30 17.50 0.85 -3.54
CA SER A 30 16.31 0.58 -4.34
C SER A 30 15.05 0.72 -3.50
N VAL A 31 14.13 1.58 -3.91
CA VAL A 31 12.86 1.82 -3.19
C VAL A 31 11.73 1.05 -3.86
N VAL A 32 10.94 0.35 -3.05
CA VAL A 32 9.74 -0.37 -3.48
C VAL A 32 8.57 0.06 -2.59
N ALA A 33 7.46 0.43 -3.21
CA ALA A 33 6.24 0.82 -2.52
C ALA A 33 5.30 -0.39 -2.42
N ALA A 34 4.99 -0.84 -1.19
CA ALA A 34 4.12 -1.99 -0.94
C ALA A 34 3.40 -1.88 0.43
N TYR A 35 2.40 -2.73 0.64
CA TYR A 35 1.69 -2.94 1.93
C TYR A 35 0.84 -1.78 2.49
N HIS A 36 0.61 -0.72 1.71
CA HIS A 36 -0.14 0.48 2.14
C HIS A 36 -1.59 0.20 2.58
N SER A 37 -2.20 -0.86 2.05
CA SER A 37 -3.59 -1.25 2.29
C SER A 37 -3.75 -2.41 3.26
N ILE A 38 -2.69 -2.84 3.95
CA ILE A 38 -2.76 -3.96 4.90
C ILE A 38 -3.27 -3.47 6.27
N PRO A 39 -4.39 -4.01 6.78
CA PRO A 39 -4.92 -3.65 8.09
C PRO A 39 -4.06 -4.22 9.21
N ALA A 40 -3.27 -3.36 9.87
CA ALA A 40 -2.22 -3.77 10.79
C ALA A 40 -2.71 -4.64 11.97
N LYS A 41 -3.85 -4.32 12.59
CA LYS A 41 -4.35 -5.09 13.74
C LYS A 41 -4.83 -6.46 13.32
N ARG A 42 -5.51 -6.56 12.18
CA ARG A 42 -5.94 -7.85 11.62
C ARG A 42 -4.75 -8.69 11.15
N PHE A 43 -3.77 -8.07 10.50
CA PHE A 43 -2.57 -8.76 10.03
C PHE A 43 -1.70 -9.29 11.18
N ALA A 44 -1.68 -8.61 12.33
CA ALA A 44 -0.98 -9.07 13.53
C ALA A 44 -1.69 -10.24 14.26
N ASN A 45 -2.95 -10.52 13.93
CA ASN A 45 -3.69 -11.64 14.51
C ASN A 45 -3.37 -12.93 13.74
N LEU A 46 -2.55 -13.81 14.30
CA LEU A 46 -2.13 -15.06 13.65
C LEU A 46 -3.27 -16.07 13.42
N GLY A 47 -4.43 -15.88 14.07
CA GLY A 47 -5.63 -16.69 13.83
C GLY A 47 -6.60 -16.07 12.82
N GLU A 48 -6.26 -14.92 12.24
CA GLU A 48 -7.07 -14.26 11.21
C GLU A 48 -6.86 -14.95 9.87
N GLU A 49 -7.95 -15.32 9.21
CA GLU A 49 -7.94 -15.70 7.80
C GLU A 49 -8.27 -14.47 6.94
N PHE A 50 -7.48 -14.25 5.90
CA PHE A 50 -7.68 -13.13 4.98
C PHE A 50 -7.24 -13.48 3.56
N GLU A 51 -7.80 -12.73 2.61
CA GLU A 51 -7.39 -12.73 1.19
C GLU A 51 -7.27 -11.27 0.75
N TRP A 52 -6.04 -10.76 0.71
CA TRP A 52 -5.76 -9.37 0.33
C TRP A 52 -4.74 -9.29 -0.79
N ASP A 53 -4.97 -8.35 -1.69
CA ASP A 53 -4.01 -7.99 -2.72
C ASP A 53 -3.09 -6.87 -2.24
N VAL A 54 -1.82 -7.00 -2.61
CA VAL A 54 -0.77 -6.02 -2.35
C VAL A 54 -0.29 -5.49 -3.71
N PRO A 55 -0.75 -4.30 -4.13
CA PRO A 55 -0.17 -3.62 -5.27
C PRO A 55 1.26 -3.17 -4.91
N ILE A 56 2.23 -3.51 -5.76
CA ILE A 56 3.65 -3.24 -5.55
C ILE A 56 4.18 -2.38 -6.71
N CYS A 57 4.83 -1.26 -6.38
CA CYS A 57 5.47 -0.38 -7.34
C CYS A 57 6.99 -0.33 -7.12
N GLY A 58 7.77 -0.34 -8.19
CA GLY A 58 9.23 -0.20 -8.12
C GLY A 58 9.93 -0.70 -9.38
N ASP A 59 11.25 -0.51 -9.41
CA ASP A 59 12.10 -0.97 -10.51
C ASP A 59 12.36 -2.49 -10.44
N SER A 60 12.72 -3.08 -11.58
CA SER A 60 13.05 -4.51 -11.69
C SER A 60 14.21 -4.91 -10.77
N GLY A 61 14.22 -6.16 -10.29
CA GLY A 61 15.16 -6.67 -9.29
C GLY A 61 14.67 -6.49 -7.85
N ALA A 62 14.67 -5.27 -7.33
CA ALA A 62 14.20 -5.03 -5.95
C ALA A 62 12.71 -5.34 -5.78
N LYS A 63 11.90 -5.02 -6.80
CA LYS A 63 10.47 -5.36 -6.81
C LYS A 63 10.23 -6.86 -6.74
N GLU A 64 11.00 -7.67 -7.46
CA GLU A 64 10.87 -9.13 -7.47
C GLU A 64 11.11 -9.73 -6.08
N VAL A 65 12.09 -9.22 -5.34
CA VAL A 65 12.34 -9.64 -3.96
C VAL A 65 11.13 -9.38 -3.07
N VAL A 66 10.48 -8.21 -3.19
CA VAL A 66 9.29 -7.87 -2.39
C VAL A 66 8.06 -8.66 -2.82
N VAL A 67 7.91 -8.93 -4.12
CA VAL A 67 6.88 -9.84 -4.66
C VAL A 67 7.05 -11.23 -4.04
N ASP A 68 8.24 -11.82 -4.12
CA ASP A 68 8.54 -13.14 -3.58
C ASP A 68 8.34 -13.23 -2.06
N LEU A 69 8.65 -12.15 -1.33
CA LEU A 69 8.39 -12.07 0.12
C LEU A 69 6.89 -12.02 0.43
N THR A 70 6.13 -11.30 -0.39
CA THR A 70 4.69 -11.17 -0.23
C THR A 70 3.98 -12.49 -0.48
N GLU A 71 4.33 -13.20 -1.56
CA GLU A 71 3.76 -14.49 -1.94
C GLU A 71 4.05 -15.62 -0.94
N LYS A 72 5.04 -15.45 -0.06
CA LYS A 72 5.30 -16.38 1.06
C LYS A 72 4.30 -16.24 2.21
N ILE A 73 3.56 -15.14 2.26
CA ILE A 73 2.59 -14.88 3.33
C ILE A 73 1.24 -15.38 2.86
N SER A 74 0.74 -16.47 3.48
CA SER A 74 -0.57 -17.02 3.17
C SER A 74 -1.66 -15.94 3.30
N GLY A 75 -2.53 -15.86 2.30
CA GLY A 75 -3.60 -14.86 2.23
C GLY A 75 -3.20 -13.52 1.61
N LEU A 76 -1.92 -13.29 1.30
CA LEU A 76 -1.48 -12.16 0.48
C LEU A 76 -1.20 -12.60 -0.96
N ARG A 77 -1.62 -11.77 -1.92
CA ARG A 77 -1.26 -11.90 -3.34
C ARG A 77 -0.61 -10.61 -3.81
N ALA A 78 0.60 -10.70 -4.34
CA ALA A 78 1.32 -9.58 -4.92
C ALA A 78 0.77 -9.26 -6.31
N LEU A 79 0.52 -7.97 -6.58
CA LEU A 79 0.13 -7.48 -7.89
C LEU A 79 1.13 -6.41 -8.34
N ASP A 80 1.72 -6.59 -9.52
CA ASP A 80 2.58 -5.56 -10.10
C ASP A 80 1.75 -4.35 -10.52
N ALA A 81 1.98 -3.22 -9.84
CA ALA A 81 1.34 -1.94 -10.13
C ALA A 81 2.24 -1.01 -10.96
N GLY A 82 3.35 -1.51 -11.49
CA GLY A 82 4.27 -0.79 -12.38
C GLY A 82 5.45 -0.15 -11.66
N GLY A 83 6.00 0.91 -12.27
CA GLY A 83 7.13 1.66 -11.73
C GLY A 83 6.75 2.55 -10.53
N LEU A 84 7.76 3.14 -9.89
CA LEU A 84 7.57 3.98 -8.70
C LEU A 84 6.66 5.21 -8.94
N SER A 85 6.55 5.67 -10.19
CA SER A 85 5.63 6.75 -10.58
C SER A 85 4.16 6.45 -10.29
N ASN A 86 3.78 5.17 -10.17
CA ASN A 86 2.43 4.75 -9.84
C ASN A 86 2.20 4.63 -8.32
N ALA A 87 3.24 4.79 -7.48
CA ALA A 87 3.14 4.60 -6.04
C ALA A 87 2.07 5.51 -5.40
N HIS A 88 1.91 6.74 -5.90
CA HIS A 88 0.87 7.66 -5.41
C HIS A 88 -0.56 7.11 -5.54
N LEU A 89 -0.84 6.26 -6.54
CA LEU A 89 -2.15 5.61 -6.71
C LEU A 89 -2.36 4.57 -5.63
N VAL A 90 -1.33 3.78 -5.34
CA VAL A 90 -1.36 2.75 -4.29
C VAL A 90 -1.45 3.38 -2.90
N GLU A 91 -0.65 4.40 -2.63
CA GLU A 91 -0.69 5.17 -1.36
C GLU A 91 -2.05 5.85 -1.15
N SER A 92 -2.76 6.20 -2.23
CA SER A 92 -4.11 6.79 -2.16
C SER A 92 -5.20 5.79 -1.73
N LEU A 93 -4.92 4.48 -1.74
CA LEU A 93 -5.85 3.47 -1.25
C LEU A 93 -6.08 3.60 0.25
N THR A 94 -5.06 3.95 1.04
CA THR A 94 -5.20 4.10 2.50
C THR A 94 -6.26 5.14 2.90
N PRO A 95 -6.23 6.41 2.45
CA PRO A 95 -7.28 7.37 2.78
C PRO A 95 -8.64 6.96 2.20
N LEU A 96 -8.70 6.29 1.05
CA LEU A 96 -9.95 5.74 0.52
C LEU A 96 -10.55 4.70 1.47
N ILE A 97 -9.75 3.71 1.90
CA ILE A 97 -10.15 2.66 2.84
C ILE A 97 -10.64 3.28 4.16
N LEU A 98 -9.90 4.23 4.74
CA LEU A 98 -10.29 4.90 5.97
C LEU A 98 -11.65 5.62 5.84
N ASN A 99 -11.90 6.25 4.71
CA ASN A 99 -13.19 6.89 4.44
C ASN A 99 -14.32 5.86 4.28
N VAL A 100 -14.07 4.74 3.58
CA VAL A 100 -15.04 3.64 3.44
C VAL A 100 -15.38 3.05 4.80
N MET A 101 -14.37 2.78 5.63
CA MET A 101 -14.55 2.28 7.00
C MET A 101 -15.41 3.22 7.84
N LYS A 102 -15.09 4.52 7.83
CA LYS A 102 -15.83 5.53 8.58
C LYS A 102 -17.28 5.63 8.13
N ARG A 103 -17.54 5.68 6.82
CA ARG A 103 -18.90 5.86 6.26
C ARG A 103 -19.80 4.65 6.51
N ASN A 104 -19.23 3.45 6.46
CA ASN A 104 -19.99 2.21 6.57
C ASN A 104 -19.90 1.57 7.97
N LYS A 105 -19.20 2.23 8.91
CA LYS A 105 -18.99 1.75 10.29
C LYS A 105 -18.42 0.34 10.33
N THR A 106 -17.51 0.02 9.41
CA THR A 106 -16.86 -1.30 9.35
C THR A 106 -15.56 -1.29 10.17
N GLY A 107 -15.07 -2.49 10.49
CA GLY A 107 -13.72 -2.70 11.00
C GLY A 107 -12.64 -2.46 9.94
N GLU A 108 -11.40 -2.84 10.24
CA GLU A 108 -10.27 -2.68 9.31
C GLU A 108 -10.44 -3.53 8.04
N LEU A 109 -10.17 -2.91 6.90
CA LEU A 109 -10.33 -3.51 5.58
C LEU A 109 -8.98 -3.60 4.87
N GLY A 110 -8.80 -4.68 4.12
CA GLY A 110 -7.84 -4.76 3.01
C GLY A 110 -8.57 -4.60 1.67
N ILE A 111 -7.89 -4.92 0.58
CA ILE A 111 -8.44 -4.83 -0.78
C ILE A 111 -8.27 -6.15 -1.52
N SER A 112 -9.10 -6.39 -2.52
CA SER A 112 -8.97 -7.49 -3.48
C SER A 112 -9.52 -7.05 -4.84
N PHE A 113 -8.80 -7.39 -5.91
CA PHE A 113 -9.11 -7.17 -7.31
C PHE A 113 -9.46 -8.54 -7.92
N ARG A 114 -10.76 -8.81 -8.08
CA ARG A 114 -11.31 -10.06 -8.58
C ARG A 114 -12.53 -9.80 -9.44
#